data_AF-A0A3P5ZPB2-F1
#
_entry.id   AF-A0A3P5ZPB2-F1
#
_cell.length_a   1.000
_cell.length_b   1.000
_cell.length_c   1.000
_cell.angle_alpha   90.00
_cell.angle_beta   90.00
_cell.angle_gamma   90.00
#
_symmetry.space_group_name_H-M   'P 1'
#
loop_
_entity.id
_entity.type
_entity.pdbx_description
1 polymer ?
#
loop_
_entity_poly.entity_id
_entity_poly.type
_entity_poly.pdbx_seq_one_letter_code
_entity_poly.pdbx_strand_id
1 'polypeptide(L)' 'MIKPDGVQRSLVGEIIGRFENKGFTLKGLKLITVDRPFAEKHYQDLSANPFFNSLVDYIISGPVIILQ' A
#
# COMPACT_ATOMS: atom_id res chain seq x y z
N MET A 1 -4.56 0.82 1.29
CA MET A 1 -3.33 1.03 0.50
C MET A 1 -3.26 -0.05 -0.56
N ILE A 2 -3.06 0.35 -1.82
CA ILE A 2 -2.70 -0.58 -2.90
C ILE A 2 -1.17 -0.70 -2.88
N LYS A 3 -0.67 -1.91 -2.64
CA LYS A 3 0.75 -2.23 -2.50
C LYS A 3 1.49 -2.17 -3.86
N PRO A 4 2.83 -2.20 -3.89
CA PRO A 4 3.58 -1.96 -5.13
C PRO A 4 3.23 -2.89 -6.29
N ASP A 5 2.94 -4.16 -6.02
CA ASP A 5 2.52 -5.13 -7.03
C ASP A 5 1.18 -4.75 -7.68
N GLY A 6 0.22 -4.25 -6.91
CA GLY A 6 -1.08 -3.80 -7.43
C GLY A 6 -0.93 -2.58 -8.34
N VAL A 7 0.03 -1.70 -8.04
CA VAL A 7 0.37 -0.56 -8.90
C VAL A 7 1.07 -1.04 -10.16
N GLN A 8 2.12 -1.86 -10.03
CA GLN A 8 2.91 -2.39 -11.14
C GLN A 8 2.07 -3.17 -12.14
N ARG A 9 1.07 -3.92 -11.65
CA ARG A 9 0.16 -4.72 -12.46
C ARG A 9 -1.01 -3.92 -13.03
N SER A 10 -1.01 -2.59 -12.87
CA SER A 10 -2.08 -1.70 -13.36
C SER A 10 -3.47 -2.02 -12.80
N LEU A 11 -3.56 -2.53 -11.57
CA LEU A 11 -4.82 -2.94 -10.92
C LEU A 11 -5.52 -1.82 -10.15
N VAL A 12 -4.96 -0.59 -10.16
CA VAL A 12 -5.45 0.53 -9.35
C VAL A 12 -6.94 0.84 -9.62
N GLY A 13 -7.32 0.96 -10.89
CA GLY A 13 -8.70 1.24 -11.28
C GLY A 13 -9.68 0.11 -10.90
N GLU A 14 -9.27 -1.14 -11.10
CA GLU A 14 -10.10 -2.30 -10.73
C GLU A 14 -10.35 -2.35 -9.21
N ILE A 15 -9.30 -2.10 -8.41
CA ILE A 15 -9.41 -2.09 -6.95
C ILE A 15 -10.32 -0.94 -6.49
N ILE A 16 -10.14 0.27 -7.01
CA ILE A 16 -11.01 1.42 -6.66
C ILE A 16 -12.46 1.12 -7.02
N GLY A 17 -12.72 0.61 -8.21
CA GLY A 17 -14.08 0.28 -8.65
C GLY A 17 -14.78 -0.74 -7.72
N ARG A 18 -14.04 -1.67 -7.10
CA ARG A 18 -14.61 -2.58 -6.09
C ARG A 18 -15.09 -1.85 -4.83
N PHE A 19 -14.38 -0.81 -4.38
CA PHE A 19 -14.81 0.01 -3.24
C PHE A 19 -16.03 0.86 -3.59
N GLU A 20 -16.02 1.50 -4.76
CA GLU A 20 -17.14 2.33 -5.23
C GLU A 20 -18.42 1.50 -5.43
N ASN A 21 -18.31 0.31 -6.04
CA ASN A 21 -19.44 -0.60 -6.22
C ASN A 21 -20.03 -1.10 -4.89
N LYS A 22 -19.24 -1.09 -3.81
CA LYS A 22 -19.70 -1.42 -2.45
C LYS A 22 -20.34 -0.21 -1.74
N GLY A 23 -20.39 0.96 -2.39
CA GLY A 23 -20.98 2.18 -1.88
C GLY A 23 -20.02 3.07 -1.09
N PHE A 24 -18.71 2.78 -1.11
CA PHE A 24 -17.72 3.68 -0.52
C PHE A 24 -17.43 4.86 -1.45
N THR A 25 -17.23 6.05 -0.89
CA THR A 25 -16.84 7.24 -1.63
C THR A 25 -15.33 7.43 -1.51
N LEU A 26 -14.63 7.52 -2.64
CA LEU A 26 -13.22 7.91 -2.67
C LEU A 26 -13.09 9.40 -2.36
N LYS A 27 -12.47 9.74 -1.23
CA LYS A 27 -12.26 11.13 -0.79
C LYS A 27 -10.86 11.64 -1.13
N GLY A 28 -9.90 10.75 -1.24
CA GLY A 28 -8.53 11.11 -1.56
C GLY A 28 -7.74 9.95 -2.16
N LEU A 29 -6.83 10.29 -3.08
CA LEU A 29 -5.91 9.35 -3.69
C LEU A 29 -4.53 9.98 -3.78
N LYS A 30 -3.51 9.25 -3.32
CA LYS A 30 -2.12 9.72 -3.38
C LYS A 30 -1.18 8.59 -3.79
N LEU A 31 -0.42 8.81 -4.87
CA LEU A 31 0.72 7.98 -5.27
C LEU A 31 1.95 8.45 -4.50
N ILE A 32 2.57 7.56 -3.73
CA ILE A 32 3.78 7.86 -2.96
C ILE A 32 4.80 6.74 -3.11
N THR A 33 6.08 7.09 -3.03
CA THR A 33 7.14 6.15 -2.68
C THR A 33 7.50 6.40 -1.23
N VAL A 34 7.58 5.35 -0.43
CA VAL A 34 7.91 5.43 0.99
C VAL A 34 9.34 4.97 1.22
N ASP A 35 10.02 5.58 2.18
CA ASP A 35 11.34 5.13 2.61
C ASP A 35 11.22 4.02 3.68
N ARG A 36 12.34 3.37 3.97
CA ARG A 36 12.41 2.31 4.97
C ARG A 36 11.96 2.78 6.37
N PRO A 37 12.42 3.91 6.92
CA PRO A 37 11.99 4.37 8.23
C PRO A 37 10.47 4.56 8.33
N PHE A 38 9.83 5.10 7.29
CA PHE A 38 8.39 5.22 7.24
C PHE A 38 7.69 3.85 7.24
N ALA A 39 8.15 2.92 6.40
CA ALA A 39 7.58 1.58 6.30
C ALA A 39 7.75 0.78 7.61
N GLU A 40 8.92 0.84 8.25
CA GLU A 40 9.19 0.20 9.54
C GLU A 40 8.28 0.75 10.63
N LYS A 41 8.12 2.07 10.69
CA LYS A 41 7.19 2.71 11.63
C LYS A 41 5.74 2.31 11.37
N HIS A 42 5.33 2.25 10.10
CA HIS A 42 3.97 1.87 9.72
C HIS A 42 3.64 0.41 10.09
N TYR A 43 4.63 -0.48 10.02
CA TYR A 43 4.49 -1.91 10.32
C TYR A 43 5.10 -2.32 11.68
N GLN A 44 5.34 -1.37 12.60
CA GLN A 44 6.05 -1.61 13.86
C GLN A 44 5.45 -2.76 14.69
N ASP A 45 4.12 -2.90 14.68
CA ASP A 45 3.40 -3.98 15.38
C ASP A 45 3.79 -5.39 14.90
N LEU A 46 4.36 -5.49 13.70
CA LEU A 46 4.81 -6.74 13.10
C LEU A 46 6.30 -6.99 13.28
N SER A 47 7.05 -6.10 13.96
CA SER A 47 8.52 -6.15 14.09
C SER A 47 9.06 -7.44 14.71
N ALA A 48 8.29 -8.13 15.55
CA ALA A 48 8.68 -9.41 16.15
C ALA A 48 8.58 -10.60 15.18
N ASN A 49 7.95 -10.43 14.02
CA ASN A 49 7.76 -11.52 13.07
C ASN A 49 8.99 -11.73 12.19
N PRO A 50 9.33 -12.98 11.85
CA PRO A 50 10.50 -13.30 11.03
C PRO A 50 10.43 -12.72 9.61
N PHE A 51 9.23 -12.39 9.13
CA PHE A 51 9.01 -11.81 7.80
C PHE A 51 9.07 -10.27 7.77
N PHE A 52 9.29 -9.60 8.91
CA PHE A 52 9.19 -8.14 9.02
C PHE A 52 10.07 -7.41 7.99
N ASN A 53 11.36 -7.80 7.91
CA ASN A 53 12.28 -7.17 6.98
C ASN A 53 11.84 -7.37 5.52
N SER A 54 11.42 -8.58 5.15
CA SER A 54 10.91 -8.85 3.80
C SER A 54 9.64 -8.05 3.48
N LEU A 55 8.76 -7.84 4.47
CA LEU A 55 7.58 -7.00 4.32
C LEU A 55 7.98 -5.54 4.06
N VAL A 56 8.91 -5.00 4.84
CA VAL A 56 9.43 -3.64 4.65
C VAL A 56 10.07 -3.51 3.26
N ASP A 57 10.93 -4.45 2.88
CA ASP A 57 11.60 -4.48 1.57
C ASP A 57 10.59 -4.47 0.42
N TYR A 58 9.55 -5.28 0.53
CA TYR A 58 8.46 -5.33 -0.43
C TYR A 58 7.70 -4.01 -0.50
N ILE A 59 7.43 -3.35 0.62
CA ILE A 59 6.65 -2.11 0.65
C ILE A 59 7.44 -0.94 0.04
N ILE A 60 8.76 -0.91 0.23
CA ILE A 60 9.64 0.11 -0.36
C ILE A 60 10.09 -0.23 -1.80
N SER A 61 9.70 -1.39 -2.35
CA SER A 61 10.18 -1.84 -3.67
C SER A 61 9.60 -1.04 -4.85
N GLY A 62 8.64 -0.16 -4.60
CA GLY A 62 7.99 0.63 -5.63
C GLY A 62 6.92 1.56 -5.05
N PRO A 63 6.24 2.31 -5.90
CA PRO A 63 5.22 3.25 -5.44
C PRO A 63 3.96 2.52 -4.96
N VAL A 64 3.29 3.11 -3.98
CA VAL A 64 2.01 2.65 -3.43
C VAL A 64 0.93 3.71 -3.65
N ILE A 65 -0.33 3.27 -3.70
CA ILE A 65 -1.48 4.17 -3.67
C ILE A 65 -2.11 4.16 -2.27
N ILE A 66 -2.21 5.32 -1.66
CA ILE A 66 -3.01 5.55 -0.47
C ILE A 66 -4.40 6.01 -0.91
N LEU A 67 -5.44 5.35 -0.40
CA LEU A 67 -6.85 5.69 -0.60
C LEU A 67 -7.39 6.24 0.74
N GLN A 68 -8.16 7.32 0.69
CA GLN A 68 -8.89 7.92 1.82
C GLN A 68 -10.38 8.04 1.53
#